data_AF-A0A443ZEV8-F1
#
_entry.id   AF-A0A443ZEV8-F1
#
_cell.length_a   1.000
_cell.length_b   1.000
_cell.length_c   1.000
_cell.angle_alpha   90.00
_cell.angle_beta   90.00
_cell.angle_gamma   90.00
#
_symmetry.space_group_name_H-M   'P 1'
#
loop_
_entity.id
_entity.type
_entity.pdbx_description
1 polymer ?
#
loop_
_entity_poly.entity_id
_entity_poly.type
_entity_poly.pdbx_seq_one_letter_code
_entity_poly.pdbx_strand_id
1 'polypeptide(L)' 'MNSERRYSIILEHSAEVLLNNASMAQVEAFWDANDARYFGLRMEDELSAHARVMVTDVVPDDED' A
#
# COMPACT_ATOMS: atom_id res chain seq x y z
N MET A 1 10.98 -14.39 -18.19
CA MET A 1 10.10 -13.21 -18.22
C MET A 1 9.82 -12.84 -16.78
N ASN A 2 10.39 -11.73 -16.30
CA ASN A 2 10.06 -11.20 -14.97
C ASN A 2 8.63 -10.71 -15.05
N SER A 3 7.67 -11.43 -14.46
CA SER A 3 6.32 -10.91 -14.31
C SER A 3 6.43 -9.67 -13.43
N GLU A 4 6.35 -8.49 -14.05
CA GLU A 4 6.36 -7.20 -13.37
C GLU A 4 5.13 -7.14 -12.48
N ARG A 5 5.30 -7.55 -11.23
CA ARG A 5 4.23 -7.58 -10.24
C ARG A 5 3.66 -6.18 -10.11
N ARG A 6 2.34 -6.08 -10.20
CA ARG A 6 1.63 -4.82 -10.05
C ARG A 6 1.10 -4.70 -8.63
N TYR A 7 1.07 -3.48 -8.13
CA TYR A 7 0.68 -3.18 -6.77
C TYR A 7 -0.48 -2.21 -6.75
N SER A 8 -1.32 -2.28 -5.73
CA SER A 8 -2.30 -1.23 -5.47
C SER A 8 -2.36 -0.94 -3.99
N ILE A 9 -2.36 0.34 -3.64
CA ILE A 9 -2.38 0.81 -2.26
C ILE A 9 -3.80 1.30 -1.99
N ILE A 10 -4.40 0.77 -0.93
CA ILE A 10 -5.80 0.97 -0.59
C ILE A 10 -5.88 1.38 0.87
N LEU A 11 -6.60 2.47 1.14
CA LEU A 11 -6.88 2.95 2.48
C LEU A 11 -7.93 2.05 3.11
N GLU A 12 -7.58 1.36 4.19
CA GLU A 12 -8.38 0.30 4.82
C GLU A 12 -9.76 0.81 5.27
N HIS A 13 -9.80 1.97 5.93
CA HIS A 13 -11.03 2.47 6.54
C HIS A 13 -12.07 2.98 5.51
N SER A 14 -11.61 3.52 4.37
CA SER A 14 -12.48 4.10 3.32
C SER A 14 -12.58 3.24 2.07
N ALA A 15 -11.78 2.18 1.97
CA ALA A 15 -11.51 1.44 0.74
C ALA A 15 -11.07 2.34 -0.44
N GLU A 16 -10.47 3.51 -0.15
CA GLU A 16 -10.00 4.46 -1.16
C GLU A 16 -8.73 3.92 -1.84
N VAL A 17 -8.66 3.98 -3.17
CA VAL A 17 -7.48 3.54 -3.91
C VAL A 17 -6.52 4.72 -4.06
N LEU A 18 -5.46 4.72 -3.25
CA LEU A 18 -4.41 5.75 -3.25
C LEU A 18 -3.44 5.57 -4.42
N LEU A 19 -3.18 4.31 -4.79
CA LEU A 19 -2.33 3.96 -5.92
C LEU A 19 -2.90 2.73 -6.62
N ASN A 20 -3.14 2.79 -7.92
CA ASN A 20 -3.74 1.68 -8.67
C ASN A 20 -2.77 1.11 -9.71
N ASN A 21 -2.70 -0.22 -9.78
CA ASN A 21 -1.92 -0.96 -10.77
C ASN A 21 -0.53 -0.34 -11.01
N ALA A 22 0.27 -0.15 -9.96
CA ALA A 22 1.57 0.52 -9.99
C ALA A 22 2.73 -0.47 -10.05
N SER A 23 3.87 -0.04 -10.59
CA SER A 23 5.12 -0.79 -10.47
C SER A 23 5.76 -0.61 -9.08
N MET A 24 6.74 -1.46 -8.75
CA MET A 24 7.49 -1.35 -7.49
C MET A 24 8.11 0.05 -7.32
N ALA A 25 8.73 0.61 -8.36
CA ALA A 25 9.32 1.95 -8.32
C ALA A 25 8.30 3.06 -8.00
N GLN A 26 7.06 2.92 -8.46
CA GLN A 26 5.98 3.88 -8.14
C GLN A 26 5.47 3.70 -6.71
N VAL A 27 5.45 2.47 -6.20
CA VAL A 27 5.15 2.18 -4.80
C VAL A 27 6.22 2.79 -3.88
N GLU A 28 7.49 2.63 -4.22
CA GLU A 28 8.60 3.25 -3.47
C GLU A 28 8.50 4.78 -3.45
N ALA A 29 8.23 5.41 -4.60
CA ALA A 29 8.04 6.86 -4.67
C ALA A 29 6.79 7.34 -3.90
N PHE A 30 5.72 6.53 -3.88
CA PHE A 30 4.54 6.84 -3.07
C PHE A 30 4.88 6.80 -1.58
N TRP A 31 5.63 5.78 -1.14
CA TRP A 31 6.04 5.66 0.25
C TRP A 31 6.99 6.78 0.67
N ASP A 32 7.99 7.11 -0.16
CA ASP A 32 8.91 8.23 0.10
C ASP A 32 8.17 9.57 0.34
N ALA A 33 7.04 9.78 -0.35
CA ALA A 33 6.23 10.98 -0.20
C ALA A 33 5.16 10.92 0.92
N ASN A 34 4.79 9.72 1.39
CA ASN A 34 3.62 9.54 2.28
C ASN A 34 3.89 8.64 3.50
N ASP A 35 5.14 8.27 3.80
CA ASP A 35 5.49 7.41 4.94
C ASP A 35 5.02 7.99 6.28
N ALA A 36 5.04 9.31 6.41
CA ALA A 36 4.56 10.02 7.60
C ALA A 36 3.02 10.08 7.73
N ARG A 37 2.27 9.68 6.69
CA ARG A 37 0.80 9.79 6.63
C ARG A 37 0.09 8.46 6.69
N TYR A 38 0.63 7.44 6.03
CA TYR A 38 0.02 6.13 5.95
C TYR A 38 0.92 5.09 6.63
N PHE A 39 0.30 4.27 7.45
CA PHE A 39 0.90 3.22 8.27
C PHE A 39 0.25 1.88 7.92
N GLY A 40 0.87 0.77 8.32
CA GLY A 40 0.25 -0.54 8.19
C GLY A 40 0.45 -1.19 6.82
N LEU A 41 0.73 -2.49 6.89
CA LEU A 41 1.47 -3.30 5.90
C LEU A 41 0.73 -4.61 5.62
N ARG A 42 -0.60 -4.59 5.49
CA ARG A 42 -1.32 -5.80 5.14
C ARG A 42 -1.33 -5.97 3.62
N MET A 43 -0.49 -6.86 3.12
CA MET A 43 -0.54 -7.27 1.72
C MET A 43 -1.56 -8.39 1.55
N GLU A 44 -2.56 -8.17 0.72
CA GLU A 44 -3.44 -9.20 0.21
C GLU A 44 -2.90 -9.68 -1.14
N ASP A 45 -3.12 -10.97 -1.43
CA ASP A 45 -2.76 -11.57 -2.72
C ASP A 45 -1.25 -11.60 -3.03
N GLU A 46 -0.44 -11.91 -2.01
CA GLU A 46 1.03 -12.06 -2.07
C GLU A 46 1.55 -13.16 -3.02
N LEU A 47 0.66 -13.97 -3.62
CA LEU A 47 0.98 -15.02 -4.59
C LEU A 47 0.46 -14.69 -6.01
N SER A 48 -0.34 -13.63 -6.16
CA SER A 48 -0.94 -13.22 -7.43
C SER A 48 -0.05 -12.24 -8.20
N ALA A 49 -0.27 -12.09 -9.52
CA ALA A 49 0.43 -11.12 -10.36
C ALA A 49 0.13 -9.65 -9.98
N HIS A 50 -0.92 -9.45 -9.17
CA HIS A 50 -1.36 -8.15 -8.65
C HIS A 50 -1.50 -8.26 -7.13
N ALA A 51 -0.64 -7.57 -6.39
CA ALA A 51 -0.69 -7.47 -4.94
C ALA A 51 -1.46 -6.23 -4.50
N ARG A 52 -2.29 -6.35 -3.46
CA ARG A 52 -3.03 -5.23 -2.88
C ARG A 52 -2.44 -4.93 -1.51
N VAL A 53 -2.13 -3.69 -1.21
CA VAL A 53 -1.54 -3.24 0.04
C VAL A 53 -2.58 -2.39 0.73
N MET A 54 -3.10 -2.89 1.85
CA MET A 54 -4.02 -2.18 2.72
C MET A 54 -3.19 -1.33 3.70
N VAL A 55 -3.51 -0.04 3.78
CA VAL A 55 -2.83 0.96 4.61
C VAL A 55 -3.85 1.70 5.47
N THR A 56 -3.44 2.28 6.58
CA THR A 56 -4.25 3.10 7.48
C THR A 56 -3.60 4.46 7.68
N ASP A 57 -4.39 5.52 7.74
CA ASP A 57 -3.98 6.88 8.11
C ASP A 57 -4.25 7.20 9.59
N VAL A 58 -4.83 6.24 10.30
CA VAL A 58 -5.06 6.35 11.74
C VAL A 58 -3.78 5.90 12.43
N VAL A 59 -3.08 6.85 13.06
CA VAL A 59 -2.00 6.53 14.00
C VAL A 59 -2.63 5.69 15.11
N PRO A 60 -2.15 4.46 15.38
CA PRO A 60 -2.61 3.74 16.55
C PRO A 60 -2.33 4.64 17.75
N ASP A 61 -3.37 4.99 18.51
CA ASP A 61 -3.22 5.76 19.74
C ASP A 61 -2.19 4.99 20.59
N ASP A 62 -0.97 5.52 20.70
CA ASP A 62 0.03 5.03 21.63
C ASP A 62 -0.60 5.24 23.02
N GLU A 63 -1.18 4.18 23.57
CA GLU A 63 -1.75 4.20 24.92
C GLU A 63 -0.65 4.60 25.92
N ASP A 64 -0.81 5.78 26.53
CA ASP A 64 0.02 6.39 27.59
C ASP A 64 0.16 5.48 28.83
#